data_AF-A0A371E554-F1
#
_entry.id   AF-A0A371E554-F1
#
_cell.length_a   1.000
_cell.length_b   1.000
_cell.length_c   1.000
_cell.angle_alpha   90.00
_cell.angle_beta   90.00
_cell.angle_gamma   90.00
#
_symmetry.space_group_name_H-M   'P 1'
#
loop_
_entity.id
_entity.type
_entity.pdbx_description
1 polymer ?
#
loop_
_entity_poly.entity_id
_entity_poly.type
_entity_poly.pdbx_seq_one_letter_code
_entity_poly.pdbx_strand_id
1 'polypeptide(L)'
;WTHSSLAYAQTSRRCNKVRHETNNAFKLPSKLRMIIISRLTLLLAFIFLSFIANTGQLVFAKGRDNVRDACRVTRYPDFCVRSLAPFSNSAGKSPSKWARAGVSVTIGEVKNVKAYLANLKRHGRIRGRNRVALSDCVESFADALDELHKSLGVLRRLSRSTFGSQMGDLNTWISAALTNEDTCLNGFQGEKERKIKLLQNRVLKVYYITSNALALVNKLTTTGLGSISDP
;
A
#
# COMPACT_ATOMS: atom_id res chain seq x y z
N TRP A 1 -67.77 -54.56 -31.95
CA TRP A 1 -67.20 -54.06 -30.68
C TRP A 1 -65.92 -54.77 -30.22
N THR A 2 -65.50 -55.90 -30.84
CA THR A 2 -64.32 -56.67 -30.40
C THR A 2 -63.01 -56.34 -31.16
N HIS A 3 -63.07 -55.85 -32.40
CA HIS A 3 -61.86 -55.54 -33.20
C HIS A 3 -61.14 -54.24 -32.78
N SER A 4 -61.86 -53.20 -32.35
CA SER A 4 -61.28 -51.90 -31.99
C SER A 4 -60.49 -51.95 -30.66
N SER A 5 -60.89 -52.81 -29.73
CA SER A 5 -60.28 -52.96 -28.40
C SER A 5 -58.90 -53.64 -28.47
N LEU A 6 -58.71 -54.57 -29.41
CA LEU A 6 -57.44 -55.26 -29.65
C LEU A 6 -56.38 -54.33 -30.25
N ALA A 7 -56.78 -53.47 -31.20
CA ALA A 7 -55.89 -52.47 -31.80
C ALA A 7 -55.41 -51.43 -30.77
N TYR A 8 -56.29 -50.99 -29.86
CA TYR A 8 -55.93 -50.06 -28.79
C TYR A 8 -54.94 -50.69 -27.79
N ALA A 9 -55.15 -51.95 -27.42
CA ALA A 9 -54.25 -52.68 -26.51
C ALA A 9 -52.85 -52.91 -27.11
N GLN A 10 -52.75 -53.22 -28.40
CA GLN A 10 -51.45 -53.38 -29.09
C GLN A 10 -50.70 -52.05 -29.21
N THR A 11 -51.40 -50.96 -29.49
CA THR A 11 -50.80 -49.62 -29.60
C THR A 11 -50.26 -49.14 -28.24
N SER A 12 -51.01 -49.37 -27.16
CA SER A 12 -50.58 -49.07 -25.79
C SER A 12 -49.33 -49.88 -25.37
N ARG A 13 -49.26 -51.18 -25.71
CA ARG A 13 -48.06 -51.99 -25.45
C ARG A 13 -46.85 -51.50 -26.24
N ARG A 14 -47.03 -51.07 -27.49
CA ARG A 14 -45.94 -50.55 -28.33
C ARG A 14 -45.41 -49.21 -27.81
N CYS A 15 -46.28 -48.31 -27.37
CA CYS A 15 -45.89 -47.06 -26.71
C CYS A 15 -45.17 -47.29 -25.38
N ASN A 16 -45.65 -48.22 -24.55
CA ASN A 16 -44.99 -48.53 -23.27
C ASN A 16 -43.61 -49.17 -23.47
N LYS A 17 -43.43 -50.00 -24.52
CA LYS A 17 -42.13 -50.57 -24.86
C LYS A 17 -41.12 -49.51 -25.31
N VAL A 18 -41.53 -48.60 -26.20
CA VAL A 18 -40.69 -47.46 -26.63
C VAL A 18 -40.34 -46.56 -25.44
N ARG A 19 -41.30 -46.29 -24.55
CA ARG A 19 -41.08 -45.52 -23.31
C ARG A 19 -40.08 -46.20 -22.37
N HIS A 20 -40.07 -47.53 -22.29
CA HIS A 20 -39.11 -48.27 -21.46
C HIS A 20 -37.70 -48.30 -22.09
N GLU A 21 -37.61 -48.43 -23.41
CA GLU A 21 -36.35 -48.41 -24.16
C GLU A 21 -35.68 -47.03 -24.10
N THR A 22 -36.45 -45.94 -24.24
CA THR A 22 -35.92 -44.56 -24.11
C THR A 22 -35.45 -44.24 -22.69
N ASN A 23 -36.15 -44.72 -21.66
CA ASN A 23 -35.77 -44.51 -20.26
C ASN A 23 -34.50 -45.28 -19.84
N ASN A 24 -34.21 -46.42 -20.48
CA ASN A 24 -32.99 -47.19 -20.22
C ASN A 24 -31.79 -46.71 -21.04
N ALA A 25 -32.00 -46.14 -22.23
CA ALA A 25 -30.94 -45.61 -23.09
C ALA A 25 -30.19 -44.39 -22.49
N PHE A 26 -30.77 -43.70 -21.51
CA PHE A 26 -30.18 -42.48 -20.94
C PHE A 26 -29.44 -42.69 -19.59
N LYS A 27 -29.34 -43.93 -19.09
CA LYS A 27 -28.61 -44.22 -17.84
C LYS A 27 -27.11 -44.40 -18.12
N LEU A 28 -26.38 -43.29 -18.10
CA LEU A 28 -24.90 -43.30 -18.10
C LEU A 28 -24.36 -44.13 -16.91
N PRO A 29 -23.36 -45.00 -17.10
CA PRO A 29 -22.80 -45.81 -16.01
C PRO A 29 -22.24 -44.92 -14.90
N SER A 30 -22.45 -45.32 -13.64
CA SER A 30 -22.05 -44.56 -12.44
C SER A 30 -20.56 -44.18 -12.44
N LYS A 31 -19.69 -45.07 -12.94
CA LYS A 31 -18.25 -44.81 -13.12
C LYS A 31 -17.98 -43.66 -14.09
N LEU A 32 -18.71 -43.59 -15.20
CA LEU A 32 -18.56 -42.51 -16.19
C LEU A 32 -19.07 -41.18 -15.63
N ARG A 33 -20.15 -41.17 -14.84
CA ARG A 33 -20.63 -39.98 -14.12
C ARG A 33 -19.59 -39.45 -13.12
N MET A 34 -18.96 -40.33 -12.33
CA MET A 34 -17.89 -39.91 -11.40
C MET A 34 -16.68 -39.33 -12.12
N ILE A 35 -16.27 -39.92 -13.26
CA ILE A 35 -15.17 -39.38 -14.08
C ILE A 35 -15.52 -37.99 -14.61
N ILE A 36 -16.75 -37.79 -15.12
CA ILE A 36 -17.21 -36.49 -15.63
C ILE A 36 -17.21 -35.44 -14.51
N ILE A 37 -17.75 -35.77 -13.32
CA ILE A 37 -17.78 -34.85 -12.17
C ILE A 37 -16.35 -34.50 -11.73
N SER A 38 -15.46 -35.48 -11.62
CA SER A 38 -14.06 -35.26 -11.24
C SER A 38 -13.30 -34.39 -12.25
N ARG A 39 -13.53 -34.59 -13.56
CA ARG A 39 -12.94 -33.74 -14.60
C ARG A 39 -13.51 -32.33 -14.56
N LEU A 40 -14.82 -32.19 -14.32
CA LEU A 40 -15.48 -30.90 -14.21
C LEU A 40 -14.98 -30.11 -12.99
N THR A 41 -14.84 -30.76 -11.83
CA THR A 41 -14.30 -30.11 -10.63
C THR A 41 -12.85 -29.69 -10.81
N LEU A 42 -12.03 -30.53 -11.45
CA LEU A 42 -10.64 -30.19 -11.77
C LEU A 42 -10.56 -28.98 -12.74
N LEU A 43 -11.41 -28.94 -13.78
CA LEU A 43 -11.50 -27.82 -14.71
C LEU A 43 -11.93 -26.53 -14.02
N LEU A 44 -12.96 -26.58 -13.17
CA LEU A 44 -13.42 -25.42 -12.40
C LEU A 44 -12.34 -24.92 -11.43
N ALA A 45 -11.61 -25.83 -10.76
CA ALA A 45 -10.49 -25.46 -9.91
C ALA A 45 -9.35 -24.78 -10.70
N PHE A 46 -9.03 -25.28 -11.90
CA PHE A 46 -8.05 -24.66 -12.79
C PHE A 46 -8.49 -23.26 -13.24
N ILE A 47 -9.75 -23.10 -13.68
CA ILE A 47 -10.29 -21.78 -14.08
C ILE A 47 -10.24 -20.80 -12.91
N PHE A 48 -10.62 -21.26 -11.71
CA PHE A 48 -10.59 -20.43 -10.50
C PHE A 48 -9.16 -20.00 -10.13
N LEU A 49 -8.18 -20.91 -10.18
CA LEU A 49 -6.78 -20.59 -9.95
C LEU A 49 -6.22 -19.60 -11.00
N SER A 50 -6.55 -19.79 -12.28
CA SER A 50 -6.17 -18.85 -13.35
C SER A 50 -6.80 -17.47 -13.14
N PHE A 51 -8.05 -17.42 -12.69
CA PHE A 51 -8.73 -16.16 -12.39
C PHE A 51 -8.09 -15.42 -11.21
N ILE A 52 -7.74 -16.13 -10.13
CA ILE A 52 -7.00 -15.55 -9.00
C ILE A 52 -5.62 -15.04 -9.45
N ALA A 53 -4.89 -15.80 -10.26
CA ALA A 53 -3.58 -15.39 -10.75
C ALA A 53 -3.65 -14.10 -11.60
N ASN A 54 -4.60 -14.03 -12.54
CA ASN A 54 -4.80 -12.87 -13.40
C ASN A 54 -5.21 -11.61 -12.61
N THR A 55 -6.13 -11.77 -11.65
CA THR A 55 -6.56 -10.65 -10.79
C THR A 55 -5.42 -10.16 -9.91
N GLY A 56 -4.61 -11.05 -9.35
CA GLY A 56 -3.41 -10.70 -8.58
C GLY A 56 -2.38 -9.90 -9.39
N GLN A 57 -2.09 -10.32 -10.62
CA GLN A 57 -1.15 -9.62 -11.51
C GLN A 57 -1.62 -8.22 -11.88
N LEU A 58 -2.92 -8.05 -12.18
CA LEU A 58 -3.49 -6.75 -12.52
C LEU A 58 -3.46 -5.77 -11.33
N VAL A 59 -3.81 -6.24 -10.13
CA VAL A 59 -3.76 -5.43 -8.90
C VAL A 59 -2.32 -4.99 -8.61
N PHE A 60 -1.35 -5.89 -8.75
CA PHE A 60 0.05 -5.56 -8.55
C PHE A 60 0.59 -4.55 -9.59
N ALA A 61 0.26 -4.72 -10.87
CA ALA A 61 0.62 -3.79 -11.93
C ALA A 61 0.06 -2.39 -11.66
N LYS A 62 -1.26 -2.30 -11.40
CA LYS A 62 -1.93 -1.04 -11.06
C LYS A 62 -1.35 -0.37 -9.82
N GLY A 63 -1.00 -1.15 -8.79
CA GLY A 63 -0.31 -0.65 -7.61
C GLY A 63 1.04 -0.01 -7.95
N ARG A 64 1.87 -0.68 -8.75
CA ARG A 64 3.17 -0.14 -9.20
C ARG A 64 3.03 1.17 -9.95
N ASP A 65 2.01 1.31 -10.80
CA ASP A 65 1.77 2.54 -11.55
C ASP A 65 1.36 3.69 -10.62
N ASN A 66 0.45 3.43 -9.67
CA ASN A 66 0.00 4.44 -8.71
C ASN A 66 1.15 5.04 -7.88
N VAL A 67 2.04 4.21 -7.31
CA VAL A 67 3.16 4.72 -6.50
C VAL A 67 4.17 5.47 -7.35
N ARG A 68 4.46 4.99 -8.57
CA ARG A 68 5.36 5.69 -9.50
C ARG A 68 4.82 7.06 -9.83
N ASP A 69 3.54 7.14 -10.18
CA ASP A 69 2.90 8.41 -10.54
C ASP A 69 2.84 9.38 -9.35
N ALA A 70 2.54 8.89 -8.15
CA ALA A 70 2.58 9.71 -6.93
C ALA A 70 4.00 10.25 -6.67
N CYS A 71 5.03 9.43 -6.88
CA CYS A 71 6.42 9.80 -6.60
C CYS A 71 7.07 10.69 -7.67
N ARG A 72 6.46 10.88 -8.85
CA ARG A 72 7.00 11.75 -9.93
C ARG A 72 7.21 13.20 -9.51
N VAL A 73 6.45 13.69 -8.53
CA VAL A 73 6.53 15.08 -8.04
C VAL A 73 7.64 15.28 -7.01
N THR A 74 8.32 14.21 -6.61
CA THR A 74 9.26 14.22 -5.49
C THR A 74 10.69 14.42 -5.97
N ARG A 75 11.54 15.05 -5.15
CA ARG A 75 12.96 15.27 -5.46
C ARG A 75 13.76 13.97 -5.44
N TYR A 76 13.36 12.98 -4.64
CA TYR A 76 14.05 11.71 -4.49
C TYR A 76 13.12 10.53 -4.83
N PRO A 77 12.74 10.37 -6.12
CA PRO A 77 11.69 9.44 -6.54
C PRO A 77 11.98 7.99 -6.19
N ASP A 78 13.24 7.55 -6.26
CA ASP A 78 13.61 6.17 -5.88
C ASP A 78 13.38 5.89 -4.40
N PHE A 79 13.70 6.85 -3.53
CA PHE A 79 13.42 6.73 -2.10
C PHE A 79 11.91 6.74 -1.84
N CYS A 80 11.17 7.59 -2.54
CA CYS A 80 9.71 7.64 -2.45
C CYS A 80 9.07 6.31 -2.86
N VAL A 81 9.42 5.76 -4.03
CA VAL A 81 8.83 4.51 -4.53
C VAL A 81 9.14 3.35 -3.59
N ARG A 82 10.39 3.23 -3.13
CA ARG A 82 10.79 2.18 -2.20
C ARG A 82 10.05 2.28 -0.86
N SER A 83 9.89 3.48 -0.32
CA SER A 83 9.27 3.69 0.99
C SER A 83 7.74 3.59 0.95
N LEU A 84 7.12 3.89 -0.19
CA LEU A 84 5.66 3.99 -0.33
C LEU A 84 5.00 2.86 -1.11
N ALA A 85 5.77 1.95 -1.73
CA ALA A 85 5.23 0.78 -2.44
C ALA A 85 4.18 -0.02 -1.64
N PRO A 86 4.32 -0.24 -0.31
CA PRO A 86 3.31 -0.94 0.49
C PRO A 86 1.93 -0.26 0.53
N PHE A 87 1.85 1.04 0.23
CA PHE A 87 0.61 1.82 0.27
C PHE A 87 -0.09 1.93 -1.08
N SER A 88 0.48 1.37 -2.15
CA SER A 88 0.00 1.50 -3.54
C SER A 88 -1.48 1.16 -3.73
N ASN A 89 -1.94 0.10 -3.06
CA ASN A 89 -3.33 -0.35 -3.18
C ASN A 89 -4.27 0.51 -2.34
N SER A 90 -3.88 0.85 -1.11
CA SER A 90 -4.74 1.61 -0.19
C SER A 90 -4.83 3.08 -0.58
N ALA A 91 -3.74 3.68 -1.07
CA ALA A 91 -3.67 5.05 -1.52
C ALA A 91 -4.26 5.27 -2.92
N GLY A 92 -4.01 4.34 -3.85
CA GLY A 92 -4.53 4.43 -5.22
C GLY A 92 -4.13 5.75 -5.89
N LYS A 93 -5.12 6.51 -6.36
CA LYS A 93 -4.91 7.84 -6.97
C LYS A 93 -5.12 9.01 -6.01
N SER A 94 -5.36 8.76 -4.71
CA SER A 94 -5.74 9.80 -3.75
C SER A 94 -4.52 10.58 -3.23
N PRO A 95 -4.39 11.90 -3.53
CA PRO A 95 -3.29 12.71 -3.02
C PRO A 95 -3.26 12.75 -1.50
N SER A 96 -4.43 12.79 -0.84
CA SER A 96 -4.52 12.86 0.62
C SER A 96 -4.03 11.57 1.28
N LYS A 97 -4.29 10.41 0.67
CA LYS A 97 -3.76 9.13 1.17
C LYS A 97 -2.26 9.02 0.95
N TRP A 98 -1.73 9.51 -0.17
CA TRP A 98 -0.27 9.55 -0.40
C TRP A 98 0.44 10.48 0.56
N ALA A 99 -0.09 11.67 0.83
CA ALA A 99 0.45 12.60 1.84
C ALA A 99 0.45 11.96 3.24
N ARG A 100 -0.66 11.32 3.65
CA ARG A 100 -0.73 10.56 4.92
C ARG A 100 0.30 9.45 5.01
N ALA A 101 0.45 8.66 3.94
CA ALA A 101 1.42 7.58 3.89
C ALA A 101 2.85 8.11 3.98
N GLY A 102 3.17 9.17 3.21
CA GLY A 102 4.46 9.88 3.25
C GLY A 102 4.85 10.28 4.67
N VAL A 103 4.01 11.09 5.32
CA VAL A 103 4.28 11.56 6.70
C VAL A 103 4.35 10.39 7.69
N SER A 104 3.50 9.37 7.56
CA SER A 104 3.52 8.20 8.46
C SER A 104 4.83 7.40 8.34
N VAL A 105 5.34 7.22 7.13
CA VAL A 105 6.63 6.56 6.91
C VAL A 105 7.78 7.40 7.45
N THR A 106 7.75 8.72 7.23
CA THR A 106 8.75 9.64 7.78
C THR A 106 8.82 9.55 9.31
N ILE A 107 7.67 9.53 10.01
CA ILE A 107 7.62 9.35 11.47
C ILE A 107 8.35 8.07 11.91
N GLY A 108 8.15 6.96 11.20
CA GLY A 108 8.82 5.70 11.49
C GLY A 108 10.34 5.81 11.35
N GLU A 109 10.82 6.41 10.26
CA GLU A 109 12.25 6.59 10.00
C GLU A 109 12.91 7.56 10.98
N VAL A 110 12.26 8.68 11.31
CA VAL A 110 12.71 9.65 12.32
C VAL A 110 12.82 8.98 13.69
N LYS A 111 11.81 8.19 14.12
CA LYS A 111 11.88 7.42 15.37
C LYS A 111 13.08 6.47 15.40
N ASN A 112 13.31 5.74 14.30
CA ASN A 112 14.42 4.80 14.19
C ASN A 112 15.78 5.51 14.30
N VAL A 113 15.96 6.64 13.63
CA VAL A 113 17.20 7.41 13.68
C VAL A 113 17.39 8.08 15.03
N LYS A 114 16.35 8.68 15.62
CA LYS A 114 16.38 9.23 16.99
C LYS A 114 16.86 8.19 18.00
N ALA A 115 16.31 6.97 17.95
CA ALA A 115 16.72 5.87 18.83
C ALA A 115 18.18 5.46 18.61
N TYR A 116 18.64 5.42 17.37
CA TYR A 116 20.04 5.17 17.02
C TYR A 116 20.98 6.25 17.58
N LEU A 117 20.64 7.52 17.41
CA LEU A 117 21.42 8.66 17.93
C LEU A 117 21.50 8.62 19.46
N ALA A 118 20.37 8.37 20.13
CA ALA A 118 20.32 8.22 21.59
C ALA A 118 21.18 7.05 22.08
N ASN A 119 21.22 5.93 21.34
CA ASN A 119 22.09 4.79 21.65
C ASN A 119 23.57 5.17 21.55
N LEU A 120 23.98 5.87 20.48
CA LEU A 120 25.34 6.38 20.34
C LEU A 120 25.75 7.29 21.51
N LYS A 121 24.84 8.17 21.94
CA LYS A 121 25.04 9.11 23.06
C LYS A 121 25.23 8.35 24.37
N ARG A 122 24.32 7.42 24.67
CA ARG A 122 24.34 6.61 25.91
C ARG A 122 25.60 5.76 26.03
N HIS A 123 26.10 5.23 24.92
CA HIS A 123 27.27 4.33 24.91
C HIS A 123 28.62 5.07 24.77
N GLY A 124 28.62 6.41 24.74
CA GLY A 124 29.85 7.20 24.64
C GLY A 124 30.67 6.93 23.37
N ARG A 125 30.03 6.47 22.28
CA ARG A 125 30.70 6.08 21.02
C ARG A 125 31.25 7.29 20.25
N ILE A 126 30.73 8.47 20.55
CA ILE A 126 31.13 9.76 19.99
C ILE A 126 31.64 10.63 21.16
N ARG A 127 32.80 11.27 20.97
CA ARG A 127 33.54 12.01 22.00
C ARG A 127 33.88 13.42 21.53
N GLY A 128 34.38 14.26 22.45
CA GLY A 128 34.81 15.63 22.16
C GLY A 128 33.66 16.50 21.61
N ARG A 129 33.99 17.41 20.68
CA ARG A 129 33.02 18.30 20.01
C ARG A 129 31.85 17.54 19.39
N ASN A 130 32.11 16.37 18.81
CA ASN A 130 31.08 15.54 18.18
C ASN A 130 30.05 15.00 19.18
N ARG A 131 30.36 14.92 20.49
CA ARG A 131 29.37 14.54 21.52
C ARG A 131 28.32 15.62 21.73
N VAL A 132 28.71 16.90 21.64
CA VAL A 132 27.79 18.03 21.73
C VAL A 132 26.88 18.03 20.51
N ALA A 133 27.45 17.97 19.31
CA ALA A 133 26.68 17.86 18.06
C ALA A 133 25.73 16.65 18.05
N LEU A 134 26.10 15.53 18.68
CA LEU A 134 25.20 14.38 18.84
C LEU A 134 24.05 14.67 19.82
N SER A 135 24.28 15.44 20.89
CA SER A 135 23.21 15.85 21.79
C SER A 135 22.20 16.72 21.05
N ASP A 136 22.69 17.74 20.35
CA ASP A 136 21.85 18.66 19.57
C ASP A 136 21.07 17.89 18.50
N CYS A 137 21.71 16.93 17.82
CA CYS A 137 21.03 16.10 16.84
C CYS A 137 19.90 15.23 17.46
N VAL A 138 20.06 14.72 18.70
CA VAL A 138 18.98 13.98 19.37
C VAL A 138 17.80 14.89 19.69
N GLU A 139 18.05 16.13 20.05
CA GLU A 139 17.03 17.16 20.34
C GLU A 139 16.32 17.60 19.06
N SER A 140 17.05 17.94 17.99
CA SER A 140 16.45 18.26 16.69
C SER A 140 15.58 17.11 16.15
N PHE A 141 15.98 15.86 16.34
CA PHE A 141 15.16 14.71 15.95
C PHE A 141 13.93 14.49 16.86
N ALA A 142 13.93 15.05 18.07
CA ALA A 142 12.73 15.10 18.91
C ALA A 142 11.74 16.14 18.37
N ASP A 143 12.22 17.33 18.02
CA ASP A 143 11.40 18.41 17.48
C ASP A 143 10.80 18.01 16.11
N ALA A 144 11.62 17.44 15.22
CA ALA A 144 11.19 16.88 13.95
C ALA A 144 10.05 15.87 14.11
N LEU A 145 10.14 15.01 15.13
CA LEU A 145 9.13 14.01 15.40
C LEU A 145 7.79 14.63 15.85
N ASP A 146 7.85 15.67 16.67
CA ASP A 146 6.67 16.38 17.17
C ASP A 146 5.97 17.16 16.05
N GLU A 147 6.75 17.82 15.20
CA GLU A 147 6.26 18.50 13.98
C GLU A 147 5.55 17.51 13.05
N LEU A 148 6.16 16.36 12.78
CA LEU A 148 5.55 15.32 11.94
C LEU A 148 4.28 14.73 12.54
N HIS A 149 4.21 14.55 13.87
CA HIS A 149 2.97 14.10 14.53
C HIS A 149 1.86 15.15 14.40
N LYS A 150 2.17 16.45 14.54
CA LYS A 150 1.21 17.54 14.28
C LYS A 150 0.71 17.47 12.84
N SER A 151 1.61 17.29 11.87
CA SER A 151 1.26 17.14 10.46
C SER A 151 0.33 15.96 10.19
N LEU A 152 0.64 14.78 10.76
CA LEU A 152 -0.22 13.61 10.61
C LEU A 152 -1.59 13.83 11.27
N GLY A 153 -1.62 14.54 12.40
CA GLY A 153 -2.85 14.95 13.07
C GLY A 153 -3.78 15.74 12.17
N VAL A 154 -3.26 16.75 11.46
CA VAL A 154 -4.00 17.56 10.47
C VAL A 154 -4.43 16.73 9.27
N LEU A 155 -3.54 15.91 8.69
CA LEU A 155 -3.85 15.07 7.53
C LEU A 155 -4.97 14.04 7.78
N ARG A 156 -5.23 13.68 9.03
CA ARG A 156 -6.32 12.78 9.45
C ARG A 156 -7.67 13.50 9.60
N ARG A 157 -7.68 14.83 9.70
CA ARG A 157 -8.86 15.66 9.95
C ARG A 157 -9.03 16.77 8.88
N LEU A 158 -8.60 16.48 7.66
CA LEU A 158 -8.73 17.43 6.56
C LEU A 158 -10.19 17.81 6.38
N SER A 159 -10.46 19.11 6.27
CA SER A 159 -11.78 19.67 6.03
C SER A 159 -11.71 20.61 4.85
N ARG A 160 -12.74 20.60 4.00
CA ARG A 160 -12.81 21.53 2.87
C ARG A 160 -12.86 22.98 3.33
N SER A 161 -13.51 23.28 4.46
CA SER A 161 -13.68 24.65 4.97
C SER A 161 -12.40 25.26 5.54
N THR A 162 -11.48 24.44 6.05
CA THR A 162 -10.20 24.89 6.64
C THR A 162 -8.98 24.41 5.86
N PHE A 163 -9.17 23.84 4.67
CA PHE A 163 -8.11 23.20 3.88
C PHE A 163 -6.90 24.12 3.67
N GLY A 164 -7.13 25.39 3.35
CA GLY A 164 -6.05 26.36 3.12
C GLY A 164 -5.14 26.55 4.34
N SER A 165 -5.71 26.78 5.52
CA SER A 165 -4.90 26.92 6.75
C SER A 165 -4.24 25.61 7.13
N GLN A 166 -4.96 24.48 6.98
CA GLN A 166 -4.42 23.16 7.23
C GLN A 166 -3.20 22.87 6.34
N MET A 167 -3.23 23.21 5.05
CA MET A 167 -2.07 23.05 4.17
C MET A 167 -0.91 23.97 4.56
N GLY A 168 -1.20 25.19 5.03
CA GLY A 168 -0.20 26.10 5.59
C GLY A 168 0.51 25.50 6.81
N ASP A 169 -0.25 24.94 7.75
CA ASP A 169 0.28 24.26 8.94
C ASP A 169 1.15 23.05 8.55
N LEU A 170 0.68 22.22 7.61
CA LEU A 170 1.44 21.07 7.13
C LEU A 170 2.77 21.48 6.51
N ASN A 171 2.77 22.50 5.64
CA ASN A 171 3.99 23.00 5.01
C ASN A 171 4.97 23.56 6.04
N THR A 172 4.46 24.30 7.03
CA THR A 172 5.28 24.86 8.10
C THR A 172 5.96 23.76 8.91
N TRP A 173 5.19 22.79 9.42
CA TRP A 173 5.75 21.76 10.29
C TRP A 173 6.66 20.78 9.56
N ILE A 174 6.33 20.37 8.32
CA ILE A 174 7.20 19.44 7.58
C ILE A 174 8.49 20.14 7.13
N SER A 175 8.43 21.44 6.81
CA SER A 175 9.63 22.22 6.50
C SER A 175 10.51 22.40 7.74
N ALA A 176 9.91 22.62 8.91
CA ALA A 176 10.64 22.65 10.18
C ALA A 176 11.34 21.30 10.48
N ALA A 177 10.66 20.17 10.22
CA ALA A 177 11.27 18.85 10.39
C ALA A 177 12.49 18.66 9.47
N LEU A 178 12.43 19.13 8.23
CA LEU A 178 13.58 19.14 7.31
C LEU A 178 14.72 20.02 7.83
N THR A 179 14.42 21.20 8.35
CA THR A 179 15.42 22.10 8.94
C THR A 179 16.10 21.45 10.14
N ASN A 180 15.34 20.77 11.01
CA ASN A 180 15.88 20.03 12.14
C ASN A 180 16.82 18.90 11.72
N GLU A 181 16.46 18.13 10.69
CA GLU A 181 17.31 17.09 10.12
C GLU A 181 18.58 17.66 9.48
N ASP A 182 18.47 18.79 8.77
CA ASP A 182 19.61 19.49 8.16
C ASP A 182 20.56 20.10 9.20
N THR A 183 20.03 20.75 10.24
CA THR A 183 20.81 21.25 11.37
C THR A 183 21.62 20.13 12.03
N CYS A 184 21.05 18.94 12.20
CA CYS A 184 21.82 17.78 12.68
C CYS A 184 23.00 17.46 11.75
N LEU A 185 22.79 17.42 10.42
CA LEU A 185 23.88 17.16 9.46
C LEU A 185 24.99 18.22 9.55
N ASN A 186 24.60 19.49 9.67
CA ASN A 186 25.50 20.64 9.76
C ASN A 186 26.37 20.60 11.02
N GLY A 187 25.86 20.07 12.14
CA GLY A 187 26.63 19.87 13.37
C GLY A 187 27.89 18.99 13.19
N PHE A 188 27.89 18.13 12.17
CA PHE A 188 28.99 17.23 11.83
C PHE A 188 29.71 17.60 10.52
N GLN A 189 29.55 18.84 10.02
CA GLN A 189 30.24 19.28 8.82
C GLN A 189 31.77 19.20 8.98
N GLY A 190 32.48 18.79 7.92
CA GLY A 190 33.94 18.64 7.92
C GLY A 190 34.48 17.35 8.58
N GLU A 191 33.64 16.62 9.32
CA GLU A 191 34.06 15.38 10.00
C GLU A 191 34.31 14.25 8.99
N LYS A 192 35.47 13.60 9.09
CA LYS A 192 35.88 12.49 8.19
C LYS A 192 35.83 11.11 8.86
N GLU A 193 35.60 11.05 10.16
CA GLU A 193 35.54 9.79 10.90
C GLU A 193 34.43 8.89 10.36
N ARG A 194 34.77 7.62 10.06
CA ARG A 194 33.82 6.64 9.48
C ARG A 194 32.52 6.53 10.26
N LYS A 195 32.58 6.53 11.60
CA LYS A 195 31.39 6.45 12.46
C LYS A 195 30.48 7.68 12.34
N ILE A 196 31.04 8.87 12.13
CA ILE A 196 30.29 10.09 11.90
C ILE A 196 29.65 10.06 10.50
N LYS A 197 30.38 9.57 9.49
CA LYS A 197 29.79 9.36 8.15
C LYS A 197 28.62 8.38 8.16
N LEU A 198 28.69 7.31 8.95
CA LEU A 198 27.58 6.38 9.11
C LEU A 198 26.35 7.03 9.77
N LEU A 199 26.56 7.93 10.74
CA LEU A 199 25.50 8.75 11.32
C LEU A 199 24.90 9.69 10.27
N GLN A 200 25.73 10.48 9.59
CA GLN A 200 25.29 11.43 8.57
C GLN A 200 24.48 10.75 7.47
N ASN A 201 24.92 9.59 6.99
CA ASN A 201 24.20 8.83 5.97
C ASN A 201 22.80 8.37 6.43
N ARG A 202 22.65 8.01 7.72
CA ARG A 202 21.34 7.63 8.27
C ARG A 202 20.42 8.84 8.36
N VAL A 203 20.91 9.98 8.84
CA VAL A 203 20.16 11.23 8.92
C VAL A 203 19.77 11.71 7.52
N LEU A 204 20.69 11.69 6.56
CA LEU A 204 20.46 12.12 5.18
C LEU A 204 19.40 11.26 4.47
N LYS A 205 19.35 9.95 4.74
CA LYS A 205 18.28 9.10 4.23
C LYS A 205 16.91 9.57 4.73
N VAL A 206 16.80 9.93 6.02
CA VAL A 206 15.55 10.43 6.58
C VAL A 206 15.18 11.76 5.94
N TYR A 207 16.14 12.67 5.79
CA TYR A 207 15.98 13.94 5.08
C TYR A 207 15.37 13.77 3.68
N TYR A 208 15.84 12.80 2.91
CA TYR A 208 15.25 12.51 1.60
C TYR A 208 13.80 12.04 1.67
N ILE A 209 13.46 11.23 2.67
CA ILE A 209 12.09 10.73 2.88
C ILE A 209 11.17 11.86 3.36
N THR A 210 11.63 12.71 4.28
CA THR A 210 10.92 13.92 4.74
C THR A 210 10.68 14.88 3.58
N SER A 211 11.69 15.08 2.71
CA SER A 211 11.58 15.95 1.53
C SER A 211 10.54 15.43 0.53
N ASN A 212 10.48 14.11 0.34
CA ASN A 212 9.45 13.49 -0.48
C ASN A 212 8.05 13.63 0.16
N ALA A 213 7.92 13.50 1.48
CA ALA A 213 6.65 13.71 2.18
C ALA A 213 6.14 15.15 1.99
N LEU A 214 7.03 16.15 2.07
CA LEU A 214 6.69 17.55 1.77
C LEU A 214 6.17 17.71 0.34
N ALA A 215 6.83 17.10 -0.65
CA ALA A 215 6.40 17.17 -2.03
C ALA A 215 5.01 16.55 -2.25
N LEU A 216 4.68 15.46 -1.57
CA LEU A 216 3.35 14.84 -1.62
C LEU A 216 2.28 15.73 -0.95
N VAL A 217 2.62 16.41 0.13
CA VAL A 217 1.73 17.43 0.75
C VAL A 217 1.52 18.61 -0.19
N ASN A 218 2.55 19.12 -0.85
CA ASN A 218 2.40 20.17 -1.85
C ASN A 218 1.54 19.74 -3.04
N LYS A 219 1.64 18.46 -3.46
CA LYS A 219 0.74 17.89 -4.46
C LYS A 219 -0.71 17.85 -3.98
N LEU A 220 -0.93 17.55 -2.70
CA LEU A 220 -2.26 17.61 -2.10
C LEU A 220 -2.82 19.04 -2.15
N THR A 221 -2.03 20.08 -1.87
CA THR A 221 -2.49 21.49 -1.96
C THR A 221 -3.05 21.83 -3.34
N THR A 222 -2.42 21.33 -4.41
CA THR A 222 -2.80 21.66 -5.81
C THR A 222 -3.94 20.80 -6.37
N THR A 223 -4.18 19.61 -5.82
CA THR A 223 -5.14 18.63 -6.40
C THR A 223 -6.19 18.11 -5.40
N GLY A 224 -6.10 18.52 -4.13
CA GLY A 224 -6.74 17.86 -3.00
C GLY A 224 -8.22 18.16 -2.78
N LEU A 225 -8.70 19.34 -3.20
CA LEU A 225 -10.08 19.77 -2.94
C LEU A 225 -11.14 18.81 -3.53
N GLY A 226 -10.85 18.17 -4.67
CA GLY A 226 -11.73 17.17 -5.28
C GLY A 226 -11.62 15.76 -4.68
N SER A 227 -10.66 15.54 -3.78
CA SER A 227 -10.39 14.23 -3.13
C SER A 227 -10.84 14.15 -1.68
N ILE A 228 -11.36 15.26 -1.12
CA ILE A 228 -11.93 15.35 0.22
C ILE A 228 -13.44 15.18 0.06
N SER A 229 -13.92 13.95 0.19
CA SER A 229 -15.32 13.67 0.44
C SER A 229 -15.57 13.89 1.94
N ASP A 230 -16.23 14.99 2.31
CA ASP A 230 -16.80 15.13 3.65
C ASP A 230 -17.87 14.04 3.85
N PRO A 231 -18.06 13.52 5.08
CA PRO A 231 -19.17 12.64 5.40
C PRO A 231 -20.54 13.33 5.20
#